data_AF-A0A2R6GEX3-F1
#
_entry.id   AF-A0A2R6GEX3-F1
#
_cell.length_a   1.000
_cell.length_b   1.000
_cell.length_c   1.000
_cell.angle_alpha   90.00
_cell.angle_beta   90.00
_cell.angle_gamma   90.00
#
_symmetry.space_group_name_H-M   'P 1'
#
loop_
_entity.id
_entity.type
_entity.pdbx_description
1 polymer ?
#
loop_
_entity_poly.entity_id
_entity_poly.type
_entity_poly.pdbx_seq_one_letter_code
_entity_poly.pdbx_strand_id
1 'polypeptide(L)'
;MTNERDGPSWPPAMWADQLQEMSEEAVEQQTQLFRQFLDASTGGTTSSPFGQLGAMGMGSAMFKTRVQSGGRISIPDAEREALDIEEGDIVQTVVIPIKRNE
;
A
#
# COMPACT_ATOMS: atom_id res chain seq x y z
N MET A 1 -21.95 -15.70 52.79
CA MET A 1 -21.65 -14.26 52.91
C MET A 1 -20.15 -14.11 53.02
N THR A 2 -19.49 -13.42 52.09
CA THR A 2 -18.24 -12.65 52.29
C THR A 2 -17.93 -11.86 51.00
N ASN A 3 -18.32 -10.59 50.99
CA ASN A 3 -17.71 -9.55 50.14
C ASN A 3 -16.31 -9.31 50.69
N GLU A 4 -15.26 -9.28 49.86
CA GLU A 4 -14.16 -8.29 49.94
C GLU A 4 -13.57 -8.09 48.53
N ARG A 5 -13.92 -6.94 47.93
CA ARG A 5 -13.23 -6.38 46.76
C ARG A 5 -11.86 -5.90 47.25
N ASP A 6 -10.80 -6.60 46.91
CA ASP A 6 -9.47 -6.01 46.91
C ASP A 6 -9.41 -5.00 45.75
N GLY A 7 -9.40 -3.72 46.09
CA GLY A 7 -9.10 -2.65 45.15
C GLY A 7 -7.68 -2.80 44.62
N PRO A 8 -7.36 -2.20 43.44
CA PRO A 8 -6.03 -2.29 42.87
C PRO A 8 -4.97 -1.86 43.89
N SER A 9 -3.94 -2.70 44.04
CA SER A 9 -2.94 -2.66 45.11
C SER A 9 -1.98 -1.47 45.08
N TRP A 10 -2.20 -0.50 44.18
CA TRP A 10 -1.31 0.62 43.91
C TRP A 10 -2.08 1.94 43.94
N PRO A 11 -1.51 3.03 44.51
CA PRO A 11 -2.20 4.30 44.62
C PRO A 11 -2.44 4.94 43.23
N PRO A 12 -3.60 5.58 42.99
CA PRO A 12 -4.00 6.13 41.68
C PRO A 12 -3.00 7.12 41.05
N ALA A 13 -2.24 7.85 41.88
CA ALA A 13 -1.21 8.78 41.42
C ALA A 13 -0.10 8.07 40.64
N MET A 14 0.32 6.88 41.09
CA MET A 14 1.35 6.08 40.42
C MET A 14 0.87 5.54 39.07
N TRP A 15 -0.44 5.32 38.93
CA TRP A 15 -1.06 4.93 37.65
C TRP A 15 -1.10 6.11 36.67
N ALA A 16 -1.38 7.32 37.16
CA ALA A 16 -1.39 8.52 36.33
C ALA A 16 0.01 8.86 35.82
N ASP A 17 1.02 8.80 36.68
CA ASP A 17 2.42 9.07 36.29
C ASP A 17 2.94 8.05 35.28
N GLN A 18 2.67 6.75 35.49
CA GLN A 18 3.08 5.71 34.55
C GLN A 18 2.32 5.79 33.22
N LEU A 19 1.02 6.09 33.22
CA LEU A 19 0.27 6.32 31.98
C LEU A 19 0.79 7.55 31.24
N GLN A 20 1.19 8.60 31.96
CA GLN A 20 1.71 9.82 31.36
C GLN A 20 3.08 9.56 30.72
N GLU A 21 4.00 8.89 31.42
CA GLU A 21 5.32 8.49 30.90
C GLU A 21 5.20 7.50 29.73
N MET A 22 4.32 6.50 29.84
CA MET A 22 4.02 5.59 28.73
C MET A 22 3.33 6.31 27.55
N SER A 23 2.53 7.35 27.82
CA SER A 23 1.89 8.14 26.76
C SER A 23 2.90 9.01 26.01
N GLU A 24 3.90 9.56 26.70
CA GLU A 24 4.98 10.32 26.10
C GLU A 24 5.84 9.41 25.20
N GLU A 25 6.23 8.22 25.69
CA GLU A 25 6.97 7.23 24.89
C GLU A 25 6.16 6.68 23.70
N ALA A 26 4.86 6.40 23.89
CA ALA A 26 3.99 5.91 22.82
C ALA A 26 3.76 6.96 21.73
N VAL A 27 3.63 8.24 22.10
CA VAL A 27 3.49 9.36 21.15
C VAL A 27 4.79 9.56 20.37
N GLU A 28 5.96 9.38 20.97
CA GLU A 28 7.24 9.43 20.26
C GLU A 28 7.40 8.29 19.25
N GLN A 29 7.06 7.06 19.64
CA GLN A 29 7.08 5.91 18.74
C GLN A 29 6.05 6.07 17.60
N GLN A 30 4.85 6.54 17.92
CA GLN A 30 3.80 6.78 16.93
C GLN A 30 4.17 7.92 15.97
N THR A 31 4.83 8.98 16.45
CA THR A 31 5.33 10.07 15.59
C THR A 31 6.53 9.64 14.76
N GLN A 32 7.41 8.76 15.23
CA GLN A 32 8.48 8.19 14.41
C GLN A 32 7.93 7.29 13.29
N LEU A 33 6.97 6.41 13.59
CA LEU A 33 6.29 5.60 12.58
C LEU A 33 5.52 6.46 11.59
N PHE A 34 4.84 7.51 12.08
CA PHE A 34 4.15 8.46 11.22
C PHE A 34 5.11 9.29 10.37
N ARG A 35 6.27 9.69 10.89
CA ARG A 35 7.33 10.33 10.11
C ARG A 35 7.93 9.39 9.08
N GLN A 36 8.14 8.11 9.40
CA GLN A 36 8.61 7.11 8.46
C GLN A 36 7.57 6.78 7.39
N PHE A 37 6.29 6.76 7.75
CA PHE A 37 5.17 6.62 6.81
C PHE A 37 5.02 7.86 5.93
N LEU A 38 5.12 9.06 6.52
CA LEU A 38 5.11 10.30 5.77
C LEU A 38 6.30 10.36 4.83
N ASP A 39 7.52 10.11 5.28
CA ASP A 39 8.73 10.07 4.44
C ASP A 39 8.63 8.98 3.35
N ALA A 40 7.99 7.84 3.65
CA ALA A 40 7.66 6.83 2.64
C ALA A 40 6.57 7.30 1.66
N SER A 41 5.62 8.15 2.10
CA SER A 41 4.50 8.68 1.30
C SER A 41 4.82 9.98 0.53
N THR A 42 5.77 10.78 1.02
CA THR A 42 6.18 12.08 0.46
C THR A 42 7.57 12.04 -0.16
N GLY A 43 8.41 11.04 0.18
CA GLY A 43 9.79 10.90 -0.29
C GLY A 43 10.18 9.53 -0.87
N GLY A 44 9.25 8.56 -0.91
CA GLY A 44 9.56 7.15 -1.18
C GLY A 44 9.00 6.55 -2.47
N THR A 45 8.64 7.34 -3.47
CA THR A 45 8.07 6.85 -4.76
C THR A 45 9.06 6.12 -5.68
N THR A 46 10.29 5.80 -5.23
CA THR A 46 11.38 5.38 -6.14
C THR A 46 12.07 4.04 -5.83
N SER A 47 11.70 3.26 -4.80
CA SER A 47 12.45 2.03 -4.47
C SER A 47 11.66 0.74 -4.31
N SER A 48 10.33 0.76 -4.39
CA SER A 48 9.52 -0.45 -4.38
C SER A 48 8.85 -0.67 -5.74
N PRO A 49 8.98 -1.84 -6.40
CA PRO A 49 8.23 -2.17 -7.62
C PRO A 49 6.70 -2.04 -7.41
N PHE A 50 6.25 -2.03 -6.15
CA PHE A 50 4.86 -1.79 -5.77
C PHE A 50 4.45 -0.31 -5.79
N GLY A 51 5.36 0.63 -5.51
CA GLY A 51 5.09 2.07 -5.60
C GLY A 51 4.90 2.53 -7.05
N GLN A 52 5.65 1.92 -7.96
CA GLN A 52 5.47 2.13 -9.40
C GLN A 52 4.13 1.58 -9.89
N LEU A 53 3.67 0.44 -9.36
CA LEU A 53 2.33 -0.10 -9.64
C LEU A 53 1.20 0.76 -9.05
N GLY A 54 1.40 1.33 -7.86
CA GLY A 54 0.44 2.26 -7.24
C GLY A 54 0.26 3.56 -8.02
N ALA A 55 1.35 4.10 -8.57
CA ALA A 55 1.31 5.28 -9.45
C ALA A 55 0.70 4.98 -10.83
N MET A 56 0.78 3.74 -11.33
CA MET A 56 0.09 3.30 -12.54
C MET A 56 -1.43 3.12 -12.33
N GLY A 57 -1.91 3.05 -11.08
CA GLY A 57 -3.31 2.71 -10.76
C GLY A 57 -4.36 3.74 -11.17
N MET A 58 -3.98 4.98 -11.51
CA MET A 58 -4.94 6.04 -11.89
C MET A 58 -5.17 6.21 -13.40
N GLY A 59 -4.58 5.36 -14.25
CA GLY A 59 -4.76 5.45 -15.70
C GLY A 59 -4.24 4.28 -16.53
N SER A 60 -3.98 3.11 -15.93
CA SER A 60 -3.53 1.91 -16.66
C SER A 60 -4.55 0.79 -16.56
N ALA A 61 -4.79 0.07 -17.67
CA ALA A 61 -5.60 -1.14 -17.69
C ALA A 61 -4.69 -2.38 -17.78
N MET A 62 -5.08 -3.46 -17.09
CA MET A 62 -4.37 -4.72 -17.11
C MET A 62 -5.24 -5.79 -17.77
N PHE A 63 -4.75 -6.36 -18.87
CA PHE A 63 -5.43 -7.46 -19.58
C PHE A 63 -4.43 -8.56 -19.95
N LYS A 64 -4.95 -9.75 -20.26
CA LYS A 64 -4.15 -10.92 -20.67
C LYS A 64 -4.44 -11.23 -22.12
N THR A 65 -3.41 -11.18 -22.96
CA THR A 65 -3.49 -11.54 -24.38
C THR A 65 -2.39 -12.53 -24.76
N ARG A 66 -2.59 -13.26 -25.86
CA ARG A 66 -1.59 -14.18 -26.39
C ARG A 66 -0.65 -13.41 -27.31
N VAL A 67 0.64 -13.72 -27.23
CA VAL A 67 1.64 -13.22 -28.19
C VAL A 67 1.42 -13.88 -29.55
N GLN A 68 1.24 -13.06 -30.59
CA GLN A 68 1.01 -13.50 -31.97
C GLN A 68 2.34 -13.70 -32.72
N SER A 69 2.25 -14.16 -33.98
CA SER A 69 3.41 -14.29 -34.85
C SER A 69 4.12 -12.95 -35.05
N GLY A 70 5.43 -12.94 -34.86
CA GLY A 70 6.27 -11.74 -34.90
C GLY A 70 6.25 -10.90 -33.61
N GLY A 71 5.80 -11.45 -32.48
CA GLY A 71 5.90 -10.79 -31.17
C GLY A 71 4.84 -9.71 -30.92
N ARG A 72 3.80 -9.65 -31.76
CA ARG A 72 2.71 -8.67 -31.62
C ARG A 72 1.75 -9.06 -30.49
N ILE A 73 1.29 -8.05 -29.77
CA ILE A 73 0.21 -8.16 -28.78
C ILE A 73 -0.92 -7.21 -29.20
N SER A 74 -2.17 -7.65 -29.05
CA SER A 74 -3.35 -6.84 -29.36
C SER A 74 -4.00 -6.37 -28.07
N ILE A 75 -4.32 -5.08 -28.02
CA ILE A 75 -5.13 -4.46 -26.97
C ILE A 75 -6.60 -4.74 -27.35
N PRO A 76 -7.43 -5.33 -26.46
CA PRO A 76 -8.83 -5.55 -26.77
C PRO A 76 -9.61 -4.22 -26.84
N ASP A 77 -10.70 -4.22 -27.59
CA ASP A 77 -11.48 -3.00 -27.85
C ASP A 77 -12.03 -2.36 -26.58
N ALA A 78 -12.47 -3.15 -25.61
CA ALA A 78 -13.02 -2.65 -24.34
C ALA A 78 -11.97 -1.85 -23.55
N GLU A 79 -10.73 -2.32 -23.51
CA GLU A 79 -9.63 -1.65 -22.83
C GLU A 79 -9.14 -0.44 -23.61
N ARG A 80 -9.19 -0.50 -24.95
CA ARG A 80 -8.88 0.64 -25.82
C ARG A 80 -9.87 1.79 -25.60
N GLU A 81 -11.16 1.49 -25.50
CA GLU A 81 -12.22 2.47 -25.23
C GLU A 81 -12.13 3.01 -23.79
N ALA A 82 -11.91 2.14 -22.81
CA ALA A 82 -11.83 2.55 -21.40
C ALA A 82 -10.62 3.44 -21.08
N LEU A 83 -9.53 3.29 -21.85
CA LEU A 83 -8.33 4.11 -21.72
C LEU A 83 -8.27 5.27 -22.73
N ASP A 84 -9.31 5.45 -23.54
CA ASP A 84 -9.40 6.49 -24.57
C ASP A 84 -8.18 6.50 -25.52
N ILE A 85 -7.80 5.32 -26.02
CA ILE A 85 -6.65 5.12 -26.90
C ILE A 85 -7.10 5.05 -28.37
N GLU A 86 -6.49 5.86 -29.22
CA GLU A 86 -6.78 5.95 -30.64
C GLU A 86 -5.66 5.41 -31.54
N GLU A 87 -5.94 5.32 -32.84
CA GLU A 87 -4.93 4.94 -33.83
C GLU A 87 -3.87 6.04 -33.95
N GLY A 88 -2.61 5.67 -33.75
CA GLY A 88 -1.47 6.60 -33.80
C GLY A 88 -0.94 7.00 -32.42
N ASP A 89 -1.65 6.64 -31.35
CA ASP A 89 -1.20 6.91 -29.99
C ASP A 89 0.01 6.06 -29.58
N ILE A 90 0.92 6.68 -28.83
CA ILE A 90 2.07 6.01 -28.26
C ILE A 90 1.69 5.42 -26.91
N VAL A 91 1.77 4.10 -26.81
CA VAL A 91 1.50 3.37 -25.57
C VAL A 91 2.78 2.82 -24.95
N GLN A 92 2.85 2.84 -23.61
CA GLN A 92 3.91 2.18 -22.85
C GLN A 92 3.39 0.85 -22.31
N THR A 93 4.11 -0.24 -22.55
CA THR A 93 3.70 -1.59 -22.13
C THR A 93 4.65 -2.17 -21.10
N VAL A 94 4.10 -2.89 -20.11
CA VAL A 94 4.84 -3.74 -19.16
C VAL A 94 4.40 -5.18 -19.38
N VAL A 95 5.34 -6.06 -19.72
CA VAL A 95 5.04 -7.46 -20.05
C VAL A 95 5.46 -8.37 -18.91
N ILE A 96 4.50 -9.12 -18.37
CA ILE A 96 4.73 -10.11 -17.31
C ILE A 96 4.48 -11.51 -17.89
N PRO A 97 5.50 -12.38 -18.02
CA PRO A 97 5.32 -13.72 -18.58
C PRO A 97 4.53 -14.61 -17.61
N ILE A 98 3.48 -15.25 -18.12
CA ILE A 98 2.67 -16.22 -17.35
C ILE A 98 3.05 -17.63 -17.83
N LYS A 99 3.66 -18.43 -16.96
CA LYS A 99 3.93 -19.85 -17.27
C LYS A 99 2.61 -20.60 -17.36
N ARG A 100 2.43 -21.44 -18.39
CA ARG A 100 1.49 -22.55 -18.31
C ARG A 100 2.18 -23.63 -17.48
N ASN A 101 1.62 -23.98 -16.34
CA ASN A 101 1.96 -25.25 -15.71
C ASN A 101 1.40 -26.32 -16.66
N GLU A 102 2.28 -27.12 -17.26
CA GLU A 102 1.89 -28.32 -18.00
C GLU A 102 1.41 -29.41 -17.03
#